data_AF-A0A238YPF3-F1
#
_entry.id   AF-A0A238YPF3-F1
#
_cell.length_a   1.000
_cell.length_b   1.000
_cell.length_c   1.000
_cell.angle_alpha   90.00
_cell.angle_beta   90.00
_cell.angle_gamma   90.00
#
_symmetry.space_group_name_H-M   'P 1'
#
loop_
_entity.id
_entity.type
_entity.pdbx_description
1 polymer ?
#
loop_
_entity_poly.entity_id
_entity_poly.type
_entity_poly.pdbx_seq_one_letter_code
_entity_poly.pdbx_strand_id
1 'polypeptide(L)'
;MKRHGLFRIATVVAASAVVAGALVTGAAWMTRGPDLTHLPDMVGPITMDNGRQAWVQKYEVTVAEWNACHAAGGCALWLVVRSDQNAADTPATGLSYPDALEYVRWLNTTTGQSFRLPGVAEWQVVAHSVLPEEPDPIFTDPALRWASAYLIKADIPRALKAKGSFSTTKDGIADLDGSVWEWTADCFSDTPPPV
;
A
#
# COMPACT_ATOMS: atom_id res chain seq x y z
N MET A 1 -27.85 -66.96 7.79
CA MET A 1 -28.44 -65.71 7.24
C MET A 1 -28.09 -64.43 8.02
N LYS A 2 -26.90 -64.26 8.62
CA LYS A 2 -26.53 -63.03 9.39
C LYS A 2 -25.49 -62.10 8.72
N ARG A 3 -24.81 -62.53 7.64
CA ARG A 3 -23.70 -61.77 7.02
C ARG A 3 -24.13 -60.57 6.18
N HIS A 4 -25.36 -60.54 5.64
CA HIS A 4 -25.82 -59.43 4.79
C HIS A 4 -26.16 -58.14 5.55
N GLY A 5 -26.53 -58.22 6.84
CA GLY A 5 -26.87 -57.04 7.66
C GLY A 5 -25.64 -56.23 8.09
N LEU A 6 -24.55 -56.90 8.48
CA LEU A 6 -23.31 -56.22 8.90
C LEU A 6 -22.64 -55.46 7.75
N PHE A 7 -22.67 -56.00 6.52
CA PHE A 7 -22.05 -55.35 5.38
C PHE A 7 -22.76 -54.03 5.03
N ARG A 8 -24.10 -54.01 5.04
CA ARG A 8 -24.89 -52.79 4.79
C ARG A 8 -24.66 -51.72 5.86
N ILE A 9 -24.57 -52.10 7.13
CA ILE A 9 -24.31 -51.17 8.23
C ILE A 9 -22.89 -50.57 8.11
N ALA A 10 -21.89 -51.39 7.80
CA ALA A 10 -20.52 -50.93 7.60
C ALA A 10 -20.41 -49.94 6.43
N THR A 11 -21.10 -50.17 5.31
CA THR A 11 -21.10 -49.25 4.17
C THR A 11 -21.78 -47.91 4.48
N VAL A 12 -22.90 -47.93 5.22
CA VAL A 12 -23.60 -46.70 5.63
C VAL A 12 -22.74 -45.86 6.57
N VAL A 13 -22.11 -46.49 7.58
CA VAL A 13 -21.21 -45.79 8.52
C VAL A 13 -19.99 -45.20 7.80
N ALA A 14 -19.40 -45.94 6.87
CA ALA A 14 -18.27 -45.44 6.08
C ALA A 14 -18.68 -44.25 5.19
N ALA A 15 -19.84 -44.31 4.54
CA ALA A 15 -20.35 -43.21 3.71
C ALA A 15 -20.66 -41.95 4.55
N SER A 16 -21.25 -42.11 5.75
CA SER A 16 -21.50 -41.01 6.67
C SER A 16 -20.21 -40.35 7.18
N ALA A 17 -19.17 -41.14 7.45
CA ALA A 17 -17.86 -40.62 7.87
C ALA A 17 -17.18 -39.81 6.76
N VAL A 18 -17.30 -40.23 5.50
CA VAL A 18 -16.77 -39.49 4.33
C VAL A 18 -17.52 -38.17 4.13
N VAL A 19 -18.84 -38.17 4.24
CA VAL A 19 -19.66 -36.94 4.12
C VAL A 19 -19.36 -35.97 5.26
N ALA A 20 -19.26 -36.45 6.50
CA ALA A 20 -18.89 -35.62 7.65
C ALA A 20 -17.47 -35.05 7.49
N GLY A 21 -16.51 -35.86 7.03
CA GLY A 21 -15.15 -35.42 6.73
C GLY A 21 -15.12 -34.31 5.67
N ALA A 22 -15.86 -34.49 4.57
CA ALA A 22 -15.95 -33.52 3.48
C ALA A 22 -16.61 -32.20 3.91
N LEU A 23 -17.64 -32.26 4.77
CA LEU A 23 -18.30 -31.08 5.32
C LEU A 23 -17.41 -30.31 6.30
N VAL A 24 -16.66 -31.01 7.16
CA VAL A 24 -15.72 -30.38 8.09
C VAL A 24 -14.56 -29.72 7.33
N THR A 25 -14.02 -30.39 6.31
CA THR A 25 -13.00 -29.77 5.44
C THR A 25 -13.56 -28.61 4.64
N GLY A 26 -14.77 -28.73 4.08
CA GLY A 26 -15.41 -27.64 3.34
C GLY A 26 -15.68 -26.41 4.22
N ALA A 27 -16.17 -26.64 5.44
CA ALA A 27 -16.37 -25.58 6.42
C ALA A 27 -15.05 -24.91 6.83
N ALA A 28 -13.99 -25.69 7.09
CA ALA A 28 -12.68 -25.16 7.49
C ALA A 28 -11.99 -24.34 6.39
N TRP A 29 -12.25 -24.63 5.12
CA TRP A 29 -11.77 -23.83 3.99
C TRP A 29 -12.58 -22.55 3.79
N MET A 30 -13.87 -22.55 4.16
CA MET A 30 -14.75 -21.38 4.08
C MET A 30 -14.59 -20.40 5.26
N THR A 31 -13.93 -20.80 6.35
CA THR A 31 -13.80 -19.97 7.57
C THR A 31 -12.61 -19.01 7.58
N ARG A 32 -11.78 -18.95 6.53
CA ARG A 32 -10.71 -17.94 6.47
C ARG A 32 -11.30 -16.62 6.01
N GLY A 33 -11.83 -15.87 6.97
CA GLY A 33 -12.20 -14.46 6.78
C GLY A 33 -10.96 -13.61 6.43
N PRO A 34 -11.18 -12.33 6.06
CA PRO A 34 -10.08 -11.43 5.74
C PRO A 34 -9.10 -11.34 6.91
N ASP A 35 -7.80 -11.40 6.60
CA ASP A 35 -6.75 -11.21 7.59
C ASP A 35 -6.50 -9.72 7.77
N LEU A 36 -6.97 -9.21 8.91
CA LEU A 36 -6.89 -7.79 9.24
C LEU A 36 -5.57 -7.41 9.92
N THR A 37 -4.67 -8.38 10.18
CA THR A 37 -3.36 -8.09 10.78
C THR A 37 -2.45 -7.27 9.86
N HIS A 38 -2.74 -7.30 8.55
CA HIS A 38 -2.05 -6.54 7.53
C HIS A 38 -2.76 -5.22 7.16
N LEU A 39 -3.84 -4.84 7.86
CA LEU A 39 -4.43 -3.53 7.62
C LEU A 39 -3.44 -2.44 8.07
N PRO A 40 -3.07 -1.51 7.17
CA PRO A 40 -2.22 -0.40 7.54
C PRO A 40 -2.97 0.62 8.41
N ASP A 41 -2.23 1.54 9.03
CA ASP A 41 -2.83 2.70 9.69
C ASP A 41 -3.42 3.64 8.63
N MET A 42 -4.73 3.87 8.72
CA MET A 42 -5.50 4.62 7.72
C MET A 42 -6.07 5.89 8.33
N VAL A 43 -5.98 6.98 7.58
CA VAL A 43 -6.47 8.31 7.94
C VAL A 43 -7.57 8.71 6.96
N GLY A 44 -8.68 9.22 7.48
CA GLY A 44 -9.79 9.70 6.66
C GLY A 44 -11.15 9.66 7.38
N PRO A 45 -12.23 9.92 6.64
CA PRO A 45 -12.24 10.25 5.21
C PRO A 45 -11.69 11.66 4.92
N ILE A 46 -10.84 11.78 3.90
CA ILE A 46 -10.37 13.06 3.33
C ILE A 46 -11.21 13.39 2.10
N THR A 47 -11.70 14.63 2.00
CA THR A 47 -12.47 15.12 0.84
C THR A 47 -11.53 15.56 -0.28
N MET A 48 -11.69 14.97 -1.46
CA MET A 48 -10.96 15.31 -2.68
C MET A 48 -11.66 16.45 -3.44
N ASP A 49 -10.96 17.08 -4.38
CA ASP A 49 -11.49 18.22 -5.16
C ASP A 49 -12.76 17.88 -5.95
N ASN A 50 -12.89 16.64 -6.40
CA ASN A 50 -14.10 16.15 -7.07
C ASN A 50 -15.25 15.77 -6.10
N GLY A 51 -15.12 16.08 -4.82
CA GLY A 51 -16.10 15.80 -3.76
C GLY A 51 -16.10 14.35 -3.26
N ARG A 52 -15.29 13.45 -3.83
CA ARG A 52 -15.17 12.07 -3.33
C ARG A 52 -14.41 12.05 -2.01
N GLN A 53 -14.73 11.07 -1.18
CA GLN A 53 -13.99 10.79 0.05
C GLN A 53 -13.03 9.63 -0.15
N ALA A 54 -11.84 9.70 0.45
CA ALA A 54 -10.89 8.60 0.48
C ALA A 54 -10.27 8.43 1.87
N TRP A 55 -9.87 7.19 2.16
CA TRP A 55 -8.98 6.87 3.25
C TRP A 55 -7.58 6.69 2.69
N VAL A 56 -6.58 7.25 3.36
CA VAL A 56 -5.18 7.26 2.91
C VAL A 56 -4.32 6.59 3.96
N GLN A 57 -3.37 5.77 3.53
CA GLN A 57 -2.41 5.17 4.44
C GLN A 57 -1.55 6.27 5.07
N LYS A 58 -1.39 6.24 6.39
CA LYS A 58 -0.78 7.33 7.16
C LYS A 58 0.69 7.60 6.81
N TYR A 59 1.43 6.54 6.52
CA TYR A 59 2.87 6.54 6.26
C TYR A 59 3.14 5.80 4.94
N GLU A 60 4.32 5.95 4.36
CA GLU A 60 4.71 5.11 3.23
C GLU A 60 4.75 3.62 3.65
N VAL A 61 4.51 2.72 2.69
CA VAL A 61 4.66 1.27 2.91
C VAL A 61 6.09 0.99 3.39
N THR A 62 6.22 0.28 4.49
CA THR A 62 7.50 -0.04 5.11
C THR A 62 8.10 -1.33 4.55
N VAL A 63 9.41 -1.52 4.77
CA VAL A 63 10.11 -2.76 4.41
C VAL A 63 9.50 -3.99 5.09
N ALA A 64 9.06 -3.87 6.36
CA ALA A 64 8.41 -4.98 7.05
C ALA A 64 7.05 -5.34 6.43
N GLU A 65 6.23 -4.34 6.09
CA GLU A 65 4.93 -4.55 5.43
C GLU A 65 5.12 -5.18 4.05
N TRP A 66 6.05 -4.66 3.25
CA TRP A 66 6.41 -5.25 1.96
C TRP A 66 6.89 -6.70 2.12
N ASN A 67 7.79 -6.97 3.08
CA ASN A 67 8.33 -8.30 3.29
C ASN A 67 7.29 -9.29 3.82
N ALA A 68 6.20 -8.84 4.45
CA ALA A 68 5.06 -9.68 4.76
C ALA A 68 4.33 -10.14 3.47
N CYS A 69 4.16 -9.23 2.50
CA CYS A 69 3.68 -9.58 1.17
C CYS A 69 4.59 -10.61 0.47
N HIS A 70 5.91 -10.42 0.54
CA HIS A 70 6.87 -11.39 0.01
C HIS A 70 6.77 -12.76 0.70
N ALA A 71 6.73 -12.80 2.03
CA ALA A 71 6.62 -14.04 2.80
C ALA A 71 5.33 -14.82 2.50
N ALA A 72 4.25 -14.12 2.14
CA ALA A 72 2.99 -14.69 1.70
C ALA A 72 2.99 -15.10 0.20
N GLY A 73 4.07 -14.83 -0.54
CA GLY A 73 4.20 -15.10 -1.98
C GLY A 73 3.46 -14.11 -2.87
N GLY A 74 3.01 -12.97 -2.34
CA GLY A 74 2.30 -11.92 -3.08
C GLY A 74 3.21 -10.92 -3.80
N CYS A 75 4.45 -10.74 -3.32
CA CYS A 75 5.43 -9.80 -3.86
C CYS A 75 6.74 -10.52 -4.20
N ALA A 76 7.31 -10.23 -5.37
CA ALA A 76 8.48 -10.96 -5.88
C ALA A 76 9.78 -10.63 -5.12
N LEU A 77 9.98 -9.36 -4.77
CA LEU A 77 11.24 -8.87 -4.21
C LEU A 77 11.27 -9.01 -2.68
N TRP A 78 12.43 -9.41 -2.16
CA TRP A 78 12.75 -9.27 -0.74
C TRP A 78 13.56 -7.99 -0.52
N LEU A 79 13.14 -7.15 0.42
CA LEU A 79 13.81 -5.90 0.75
C LEU A 79 14.69 -6.05 2.00
N VAL A 80 15.86 -5.43 1.96
CA VAL A 80 16.82 -5.40 3.06
C VAL A 80 16.97 -3.98 3.59
N VAL A 81 17.10 -3.83 4.91
CA VAL A 81 17.47 -2.56 5.54
C VAL A 81 18.95 -2.55 5.89
N ARG A 82 19.53 -1.36 6.04
CA ARG A 82 20.88 -1.20 6.59
C ARG A 82 20.90 -1.64 8.06
N SER A 83 22.07 -1.98 8.57
CA SER A 83 22.24 -2.46 9.95
C SER A 83 21.83 -1.47 11.03
N ASP A 84 21.79 -0.17 10.71
CA ASP A 84 21.38 0.93 11.59
C ASP A 84 19.90 1.32 11.41
N GLN A 85 19.12 0.56 10.65
CA GLN A 85 17.71 0.83 10.35
C GLN A 85 16.79 -0.29 10.82
N ASN A 86 15.55 0.05 11.15
CA ASN A 86 14.49 -0.90 11.49
C ASN A 86 13.55 -1.11 10.30
N ALA A 87 13.34 -2.36 9.88
CA ALA A 87 12.43 -2.70 8.78
C ALA A 87 10.99 -2.24 9.03
N ALA A 88 10.54 -2.20 10.29
CA ALA A 88 9.18 -1.78 10.65
C ALA A 88 8.93 -0.28 10.46
N ASP A 89 10.00 0.51 10.34
CA ASP A 89 9.94 1.96 10.25
C ASP A 89 10.58 2.49 8.97
N THR A 90 11.28 1.66 8.19
CA THR A 90 11.97 2.10 6.98
C THR A 90 11.05 2.03 5.78
N PRO A 91 10.84 3.11 5.01
CA PRO A 91 10.05 3.07 3.78
C PRO A 91 10.62 2.06 2.76
N ALA A 92 9.74 1.33 2.11
CA ALA A 92 10.07 0.38 1.06
C ALA A 92 10.50 1.14 -0.21
N THR A 93 11.77 0.98 -0.59
CA THR A 93 12.37 1.64 -1.76
C THR A 93 12.97 0.62 -2.72
N GLY A 94 13.34 1.07 -3.92
CA GLY A 94 13.86 0.17 -4.96
C GLY A 94 12.77 -0.64 -5.67
N LEU A 95 11.52 -0.18 -5.60
CA LEU A 95 10.34 -0.82 -6.19
C LEU A 95 9.90 -0.06 -7.44
N SER A 96 9.59 -0.79 -8.50
CA SER A 96 8.97 -0.26 -9.71
C SER A 96 7.45 -0.11 -9.54
N TYR A 97 6.80 0.58 -10.48
CA TYR A 97 5.34 0.68 -10.51
C TYR A 97 4.63 -0.69 -10.55
N PRO A 98 5.04 -1.66 -11.39
CA PRO A 98 4.50 -3.03 -11.33
C PRO A 98 4.65 -3.71 -9.98
N ASP A 99 5.78 -3.51 -9.30
CA ASP A 99 6.03 -4.06 -7.95
C ASP A 99 5.04 -3.45 -6.95
N ALA A 100 4.83 -2.13 -6.98
CA ALA A 100 3.84 -1.48 -6.12
C ALA A 100 2.42 -2.06 -6.34
N LEU A 101 2.07 -2.41 -7.58
CA LEU A 101 0.80 -3.07 -7.87
C LEU A 101 0.72 -4.53 -7.37
N GLU A 102 1.83 -5.24 -7.21
CA GLU A 102 1.84 -6.56 -6.53
C GLU A 102 1.37 -6.42 -5.08
N TYR A 103 1.94 -5.45 -4.36
CA TYR A 103 1.57 -5.17 -2.97
C TYR A 103 0.09 -4.81 -2.83
N VAL A 104 -0.41 -3.91 -3.68
CA VAL A 104 -1.83 -3.51 -3.70
C VAL A 104 -2.73 -4.73 -3.93
N ARG A 105 -2.41 -5.59 -4.92
CA ARG A 105 -3.19 -6.81 -5.21
C ARG A 105 -3.19 -7.79 -4.04
N TRP A 106 -2.02 -8.03 -3.44
CA TRP A 106 -1.90 -8.89 -2.28
C TRP A 106 -2.70 -8.33 -1.10
N LEU A 107 -2.55 -7.04 -0.79
CA LEU A 107 -3.24 -6.41 0.34
C LEU A 107 -4.77 -6.51 0.19
N ASN A 108 -5.29 -6.26 -1.01
CA ASN A 108 -6.72 -6.42 -1.31
C ASN A 108 -7.20 -7.87 -1.16
N THR A 109 -6.42 -8.83 -1.65
CA THR A 109 -6.75 -10.26 -1.54
C THR A 109 -6.77 -10.72 -0.08
N THR A 110 -5.80 -10.26 0.70
CA THR A 110 -5.60 -10.62 2.11
C THR A 110 -6.66 -10.01 3.02
N THR A 111 -6.95 -8.71 2.84
CA THR A 111 -7.80 -7.93 3.75
C THR A 111 -9.25 -7.82 3.29
N GLY A 112 -9.55 -8.20 2.05
CA GLY A 112 -10.86 -8.02 1.42
C GLY A 112 -11.24 -6.55 1.16
N GLN A 113 -10.28 -5.62 1.26
CA GLN A 113 -10.48 -4.19 1.00
C GLN A 113 -10.23 -3.83 -0.48
N SER A 114 -10.35 -2.54 -0.81
CA SER A 114 -10.16 -1.99 -2.17
C SER A 114 -9.13 -0.86 -2.18
N PHE A 115 -7.92 -1.17 -1.74
CA PHE A 115 -6.74 -0.32 -1.86
C PHE A 115 -6.32 -0.14 -3.33
N ARG A 116 -5.68 0.99 -3.59
CA ARG A 116 -5.09 1.37 -4.88
C ARG A 116 -4.01 2.43 -4.66
N LEU A 117 -3.19 2.67 -5.67
CA LEU A 117 -2.35 3.88 -5.68
C LEU A 117 -3.25 5.13 -5.80
N PRO A 118 -2.86 6.26 -5.18
CA PRO A 118 -3.55 7.53 -5.35
C PRO A 118 -3.36 8.04 -6.78
N GLY A 119 -4.34 8.81 -7.28
CA GLY A 119 -4.08 9.65 -8.45
C GLY A 119 -3.20 10.85 -8.06
N VAL A 120 -2.53 11.48 -9.03
CA VAL A 120 -1.69 12.67 -8.79
C VAL A 120 -2.49 13.82 -8.18
N ALA A 121 -3.73 14.05 -8.65
CA ALA A 121 -4.60 15.07 -8.08
C ALA A 121 -4.99 14.75 -6.63
N GLU A 122 -5.25 13.47 -6.31
CA GLU A 122 -5.57 13.05 -4.93
C GLU A 122 -4.35 13.19 -4.02
N TRP A 123 -3.16 12.81 -4.51
CA TRP A 123 -1.91 12.97 -3.79
C TRP A 123 -1.62 14.45 -3.49
N GLN A 124 -1.84 15.34 -4.47
CA GLN A 124 -1.68 16.79 -4.31
C GLN A 124 -2.62 17.37 -3.26
N VAL A 125 -3.90 16.98 -3.26
CA VAL A 125 -4.86 17.41 -2.22
C VAL A 125 -4.36 17.04 -0.83
N VAL A 126 -3.89 15.82 -0.66
CA VAL A 126 -3.43 15.31 0.64
C VAL A 126 -2.13 15.99 1.06
N ALA A 127 -1.20 16.22 0.14
CA ALA A 127 0.11 16.82 0.40
C ALA A 127 0.09 18.35 0.56
N HIS A 128 -0.94 19.04 0.04
CA HIS A 128 -0.96 20.50 -0.11
C HIS A 128 -0.50 21.27 1.12
N SER A 129 -0.91 20.87 2.33
CA SER A 129 -0.59 21.60 3.57
C SER A 129 0.87 21.50 4.05
N VAL A 130 1.65 20.56 3.51
CA VAL A 130 3.05 20.32 3.92
C VAL A 130 4.04 20.53 2.78
N LEU A 131 3.57 20.70 1.55
CA LEU A 131 4.46 21.01 0.44
C LEU A 131 5.04 22.42 0.62
N PRO A 132 6.35 22.61 0.37
CA PRO A 132 6.94 23.92 0.39
C PRO A 132 6.28 24.81 -0.66
N GLU A 133 6.09 26.09 -0.34
CA GLU A 133 5.65 27.07 -1.34
C GLU A 133 6.64 27.06 -2.51
N GLU A 134 6.11 27.05 -3.74
CA GLU A 134 6.96 27.24 -4.91
C GLU A 134 7.62 28.62 -4.78
N PRO A 135 8.96 28.70 -4.73
CA PRO A 135 9.61 30.00 -4.62
C PRO A 135 9.31 30.81 -5.88
N ASP A 136 9.04 32.10 -5.69
CA ASP A 136 8.84 33.02 -6.80
C ASP A 136 10.00 32.88 -7.81
N PRO A 137 9.69 32.77 -9.11
CA PRO A 137 10.74 32.64 -10.11
C PRO A 137 11.57 33.92 -10.10
N ILE A 138 12.87 33.78 -9.78
CA ILE A 138 13.83 34.88 -9.76
C ILE A 138 13.84 35.62 -11.10
N PHE A 139 13.61 34.89 -12.20
CA PHE A 139 13.41 35.44 -13.53
C PHE A 139 11.99 35.15 -14.02
N THR A 140 11.26 36.21 -14.40
CA THR A 140 9.92 36.11 -15.01
C THR A 140 9.96 36.01 -16.54
N ASP A 141 11.13 36.24 -17.16
CA ASP A 141 11.34 36.05 -18.59
C ASP A 141 11.27 34.54 -18.94
N PRO A 142 10.36 34.10 -19.83
CA PRO A 142 10.27 32.70 -20.25
C PRO A 142 11.59 32.11 -20.77
N ALA A 143 12.45 32.92 -21.41
CA ALA A 143 13.75 32.48 -21.92
C ALA A 143 14.79 32.21 -20.82
N LEU A 144 14.54 32.70 -19.59
CA LEU A 144 15.44 32.56 -18.43
C LEU A 144 14.85 31.67 -17.33
N ARG A 145 13.66 31.09 -17.54
CA ARG A 145 13.02 30.19 -16.56
C ARG A 145 13.92 29.01 -16.17
N TRP A 146 14.74 28.52 -17.11
CA TRP A 146 15.74 27.47 -16.86
C TRP A 146 16.80 27.88 -15.83
N ALA A 147 17.13 29.16 -15.73
CA ALA A 147 18.15 29.66 -14.80
C ALA A 147 17.66 29.65 -13.34
N SER A 148 16.35 29.83 -13.12
CA SER A 148 15.72 29.69 -11.80
C SER A 148 15.88 28.26 -11.25
N ALA A 149 15.87 27.24 -12.11
CA ALA A 149 16.04 25.84 -11.71
C ALA A 149 17.47 25.51 -11.21
N TYR A 150 18.49 26.26 -11.63
CA TYR A 150 19.88 26.03 -11.21
C TYR A 150 20.20 26.55 -9.80
N LEU A 151 19.37 27.45 -9.26
CA LEU A 151 19.62 28.11 -7.97
C LEU A 151 18.87 27.47 -6.80
N ILE A 152 17.94 26.54 -7.07
CA ILE A 152 17.23 25.78 -6.04
C ILE A 152 18.09 24.57 -5.66
N LYS A 153 19.17 24.81 -4.91
CA LYS A 153 19.82 23.75 -4.14
C LYS A 153 19.08 23.63 -2.81
N ALA A 154 18.02 22.83 -2.79
CA ALA A 154 17.42 22.43 -1.52
C ALA A 154 18.44 21.51 -0.80
N ASP A 155 18.87 21.90 0.40
CA ASP A 155 19.74 21.09 1.26
C ASP A 155 18.91 19.97 1.91
N ILE A 156 18.35 19.08 1.08
CA ILE A 156 17.52 17.98 1.53
C ILE A 156 18.46 16.81 1.87
N PRO A 157 18.46 16.31 3.13
CA PRO A 157 19.28 15.17 3.51
C PRO A 157 18.96 13.98 2.60
N ARG A 158 19.92 13.55 1.78
CA ARG A 158 19.76 12.43 0.84
C ARG A 158 19.64 11.05 1.50
N ALA A 159 19.75 10.98 2.82
CA ALA A 159 19.66 9.73 3.56
C ALA A 159 18.21 9.38 3.83
N LEU A 160 17.80 8.17 3.45
CA LEU A 160 16.50 7.60 3.76
C LEU A 160 16.23 7.68 5.27
N LYS A 161 15.10 8.27 5.64
CA LYS A 161 14.65 8.39 7.03
C LYS A 161 13.61 7.33 7.38
N ALA A 162 13.42 7.12 8.68
CA ALA A 162 12.30 6.32 9.16
C ALA A 162 10.98 7.07 8.93
N LYS A 163 9.87 6.36 8.80
CA LYS A 163 8.52 6.95 8.76
C LYS A 163 8.29 7.85 9.98
N GLY A 164 7.54 8.92 9.77
CA GLY A 164 7.24 9.98 10.73
C GLY A 164 8.43 10.91 10.98
N SER A 165 9.40 10.99 10.09
CA SER A 165 10.57 11.88 10.26
C SER A 165 10.37 13.26 9.64
N PHE A 166 9.35 13.43 8.80
CA PHE A 166 9.03 14.66 8.11
C PHE A 166 7.68 15.24 8.60
N SER A 167 7.15 16.22 7.87
CA SER A 167 5.95 16.95 8.27
C SER A 167 4.74 16.02 8.35
N THR A 168 3.77 16.38 9.17
CA THR A 168 2.46 15.72 9.23
C THR A 168 1.38 16.72 8.85
N THR A 169 0.52 16.35 7.91
CA THR A 169 -0.59 17.17 7.44
C THR A 169 -1.62 17.38 8.55
N LYS A 170 -2.48 18.39 8.37
CA LYS A 170 -3.61 18.63 9.30
C LYS A 170 -4.53 17.43 9.48
N ASP A 171 -4.62 16.56 8.47
CA ASP A 171 -5.47 15.38 8.46
C ASP A 171 -4.77 14.18 9.12
N GLY A 172 -3.44 14.26 9.32
CA GLY A 172 -2.65 13.26 10.05
C GLY A 172 -1.78 12.36 9.19
N ILE A 173 -1.62 12.65 7.89
CA ILE A 173 -0.71 11.94 6.98
C ILE A 173 0.70 12.48 7.13
N ALA A 174 1.70 11.63 7.22
CA ALA A 174 3.09 12.04 7.39
C ALA A 174 3.90 11.81 6.11
N ASP A 175 5.06 12.48 6.04
CA ASP A 175 6.15 12.18 5.10
C ASP A 175 5.88 12.48 3.61
N LEU A 176 4.90 13.33 3.32
CA LEU A 176 4.62 13.76 1.94
C LEU A 176 5.62 14.79 1.39
N ASP A 177 6.43 15.41 2.26
CA ASP A 177 7.52 16.33 1.94
C ASP A 177 8.92 15.65 2.00
N GLY A 178 8.94 14.32 2.03
CA GLY A 178 10.13 13.46 2.10
C GLY A 178 9.83 12.24 2.98
N SER A 179 10.49 11.09 2.86
CA SER A 179 11.86 10.91 2.35
C SER A 179 11.95 10.43 0.91
N VAL A 180 10.88 9.87 0.37
CA VAL A 180 10.90 9.11 -0.87
C VAL A 180 9.85 9.64 -1.85
N TRP A 181 10.08 9.40 -3.13
CA TRP A 181 9.04 9.61 -4.12
C TRP A 181 7.99 8.50 -4.03
N GLU A 182 6.73 8.86 -4.15
CA GLU A 182 5.60 7.95 -4.06
C GLU A 182 4.99 7.69 -5.44
N TRP A 183 4.69 6.42 -5.74
CA TRP A 183 4.06 6.04 -7.01
C TRP A 183 2.58 6.47 -7.04
N THR A 184 2.20 7.20 -8.08
CA THR A 184 0.80 7.54 -8.38
C THR A 184 0.26 6.68 -9.53
N ALA A 185 -1.07 6.59 -9.66
CA ALA A 185 -1.74 5.76 -10.65
C ALA A 185 -1.69 6.32 -12.08
N ASP A 186 -1.42 7.62 -12.23
CA ASP A 186 -1.51 8.34 -13.49
C ASP A 186 -0.29 8.08 -14.39
N CYS A 187 -0.53 8.12 -15.70
CA CYS A 187 0.56 8.27 -16.67
C CYS A 187 1.09 9.70 -16.61
N PHE A 188 2.41 9.85 -16.69
CA PHE A 188 3.02 11.17 -16.81
C PHE A 188 2.58 11.88 -18.10
N SER A 189 2.32 13.18 -17.99
CA SER A 189 1.95 14.08 -19.09
C SER A 189 2.59 15.45 -18.85
N ASP A 190 3.14 16.07 -19.90
CA ASP A 190 3.69 17.43 -19.84
C ASP A 190 2.60 18.51 -19.67
N THR A 191 1.34 18.14 -19.88
CA THR A 191 0.19 19.01 -19.61
C THR A 191 -0.28 18.79 -18.17
N PRO A 192 -0.29 19.84 -17.31
CA PRO A 192 -0.86 19.73 -15.96
C PRO A 192 -2.34 19.32 -16.03
N PRO A 193 -2.86 18.57 -15.04
CA PRO A 193 -4.29 18.30 -14.95
C PRO A 193 -5.07 19.63 -14.82
N PRO A 194 -6.28 19.72 -15.39
CA PRO A 194 -7.14 20.88 -15.16
C PRO A 194 -7.49 20.95 -13.67
N VAL A 195 -7.16 22.09 -13.06
CA VAL A 195 -7.64 22.50 -11.72
C VAL A 195 -9.12 22.86 -11.75
#